data_AF-A0A935GZK6-F1
#
_entry.id   AF-A0A935GZK6-F1
#
_cell.length_a   1.000
_cell.length_b   1.000
_cell.length_c   1.000
_cell.angle_alpha   90.00
_cell.angle_beta   90.00
_cell.angle_gamma   90.00
#
_symmetry.space_group_name_H-M   'P 1'
#
loop_
_entity.id
_entity.type
_entity.pdbx_description
1 polymer ?
#
loop_
_entity_poly.entity_id
_entity_poly.type
_entity_poly.pdbx_seq_one_letter_code
_entity_poly.pdbx_strand_id
1 'polypeptide(L)' 'MDEMASMPQERGAMWLHLNHVFDPFFTTKLGKGGSGLGLHIVYNLVQELLGGNIQVDNTPDSGACFTLLLPLDAPS' A
#
# COMPACT_ATOMS: atom_id res chain seq x y z
N MET A 1 -16.15 12.24 -21.49
CA MET A 1 -14.76 12.64 -21.80
C MET A 1 -14.62 14.05 -21.28
N ASP A 2 -13.58 14.34 -20.48
CA ASP A 2 -13.34 15.60 -19.74
C ASP A 2 -13.93 15.74 -18.33
N GLU A 3 -13.70 14.74 -17.48
CA GLU A 3 -13.65 14.97 -16.02
C GLU A 3 -12.32 14.47 -15.42
N MET A 4 -11.23 14.61 -16.20
CA MET A 4 -9.85 14.29 -15.77
C MET A 4 -9.02 15.55 -15.44
N ALA A 5 -9.61 16.75 -15.54
CA ALA A 5 -8.86 18.02 -15.55
C ALA A 5 -8.89 18.81 -14.22
N SER A 6 -9.54 18.31 -13.16
CA SER A 6 -9.68 19.04 -11.88
C SER A 6 -9.20 18.25 -10.65
N MET A 7 -8.36 17.22 -10.84
CA MET A 7 -7.71 16.54 -9.72
C MET A 7 -6.48 17.31 -9.23
N PRO A 8 -6.39 17.67 -7.94
CA PRO A 8 -5.18 18.29 -7.40
C PRO A 8 -4.01 17.33 -7.52
N GLN A 9 -2.90 17.87 -8.03
CA GLN A 9 -1.67 17.19 -8.45
C GLN A 9 -1.08 16.25 -7.38
N GLU A 10 -1.42 16.45 -6.10
CA GLU A 10 -0.96 15.66 -4.95
C GLU A 10 -1.73 14.34 -4.72
N ARG A 11 -2.86 14.11 -5.39
CA ARG A 11 -3.66 12.86 -5.28
C ARG A 11 -3.24 11.77 -6.28
N GLY A 12 -2.46 12.13 -7.30
CA GLY A 12 -2.00 11.22 -8.36
C GLY A 12 -0.80 10.34 -7.97
N ALA A 13 -0.05 10.71 -6.93
CA ALA A 13 1.18 10.01 -6.58
C ALA A 13 0.93 8.56 -6.13
N MET A 14 -0.15 8.28 -5.38
CA MET A 14 -0.39 6.91 -4.89
C MET A 14 -0.56 5.91 -6.03
N TRP A 15 -1.19 6.34 -7.13
CA TRP A 15 -1.48 5.52 -8.31
C TRP A 15 -0.23 4.96 -9.00
N LEU A 16 0.90 5.67 -8.97
CA LEU A 16 2.16 5.18 -9.54
C LEU A 16 2.91 4.20 -8.62
N HIS A 17 2.60 4.18 -7.32
CA HIS A 17 3.41 3.49 -6.33
C HIS A 17 2.71 2.31 -5.65
N LEU A 18 1.49 1.93 -6.06
CA LEU A 18 0.75 0.81 -5.45
C LEU A 18 1.57 -0.49 -5.48
N ASN A 19 2.35 -0.72 -6.53
CA ASN A 19 3.24 -1.90 -6.64
C ASN A 19 4.51 -1.78 -5.79
N HIS A 20 4.96 -0.56 -5.49
CA HIS A 20 6.21 -0.29 -4.79
C HIS A 20 6.02 -0.01 -3.30
N VAL A 21 4.78 0.12 -2.83
CA VAL A 21 4.49 0.53 -1.46
C VAL A 21 5.00 -0.50 -0.43
N PHE A 22 5.11 -1.77 -0.84
CA PHE A 22 5.63 -2.87 -0.03
C PHE A 22 7.16 -3.03 -0.13
N ASP A 23 7.82 -2.26 -0.99
CA ASP A 23 9.27 -2.32 -1.13
C ASP A 23 9.93 -1.80 0.16
N PRO A 24 11.02 -2.46 0.61
CA PRO A 24 11.75 -1.99 1.77
C PRO A 24 12.24 -0.56 1.52
N PHE A 25 12.10 0.30 2.54
CA PHE A 25 12.48 1.71 2.52
C PHE A 25 11.61 2.62 1.64
N PHE A 26 10.53 2.11 1.04
CA PHE A 26 9.62 2.95 0.29
C PHE A 26 8.85 3.90 1.23
N THR A 27 8.99 5.20 1.00
CA THR A 27 8.31 6.23 1.79
C THR A 27 8.08 7.49 0.98
N THR A 28 6.85 8.02 1.03
CA THR A 28 6.51 9.34 0.47
C THR A 28 6.90 10.48 1.41
N LYS A 29 7.38 10.18 2.61
CA LYS A 29 7.79 11.15 3.66
C LYS A 29 9.31 11.20 3.87
N LEU A 30 10.09 10.96 2.82
CA LEU A 30 11.55 11.01 2.89
C LEU A 30 12.01 12.35 3.51
N GLY A 31 12.76 12.30 4.61
CA GLY A 31 13.22 13.47 5.36
C GLY A 31 12.24 14.08 6.37
N LYS A 32 11.00 13.57 6.50
CA LYS A 32 10.00 14.02 7.49
C LYS A 32 9.66 12.98 8.58
N GLY A 33 10.47 11.93 8.69
CA GLY A 33 10.25 10.82 9.62
C GLY A 33 9.33 9.75 9.02
N GLY A 34 9.86 8.54 8.93
CA GLY A 34 9.21 7.38 8.32
C GLY A 34 10.22 6.59 7.50
N SER A 35 10.76 5.50 8.08
CA SER A 35 11.81 4.67 7.46
C SER A 35 11.36 3.89 6.23
N GLY A 36 10.05 3.87 5.92
CA GLY A 36 9.50 3.08 4.82
C GLY A 36 9.55 1.57 5.04
N LEU A 37 9.73 1.13 6.29
CA LEU A 37 9.83 -0.31 6.63
C LEU A 37 8.52 -0.90 7.12
N GLY A 38 7.59 -0.07 7.61
CA GLY A 38 6.36 -0.57 8.26
C GLY A 38 5.52 -1.45 7.33
N LEU A 39 5.30 -1.00 6.09
CA LEU A 39 4.47 -1.74 5.15
C LEU A 39 5.18 -2.97 4.57
N HIS A 40 6.50 -2.90 4.43
CA HIS A 40 7.33 -4.07 4.09
C HIS A 40 7.23 -5.17 5.17
N ILE A 41 7.27 -4.80 6.46
CA ILE A 41 7.10 -5.75 7.57
C ILE A 41 5.72 -6.41 7.50
N VAL A 42 4.65 -5.63 7.25
CA VAL A 42 3.29 -6.17 7.11
C VAL A 42 3.21 -7.13 5.92
N TYR A 43 3.82 -6.80 4.79
CA TYR A 43 3.86 -7.67 3.62
C TYR A 43 4.50 -9.03 3.96
N ASN A 44 5.68 -9.03 4.60
CA ASN A 44 6.35 -10.29 4.98
C ASN A 44 5.53 -11.07 6.02
N LEU A 45 4.94 -10.40 7.02
CA LEU A 45 4.07 -11.06 8.00
C LEU A 45 2.89 -11.78 7.32
N VAL A 46 2.22 -11.10 6.41
CA VAL A 46 1.05 -11.65 5.72
C VAL A 46 1.45 -12.79 4.77
N GLN A 47 2.48 -12.60 3.96
CA GLN A 47 2.88 -13.56 2.92
C GLN A 47 3.68 -14.74 3.48
N GLU A 48 4.70 -14.47 4.31
CA GLU A 48 5.66 -15.48 4.76
C GLU A 48 5.20 -16.22 6.01
N LEU A 49 4.64 -15.51 6.99
CA LEU A 49 4.25 -16.10 8.27
C LEU A 49 2.81 -16.60 8.28
N LEU A 50 1.89 -15.80 7.72
CA LEU A 50 0.46 -16.14 7.73
C LEU A 50 0.01 -16.89 6.48
N GLY A 51 0.84 -16.98 5.44
CA GLY A 51 0.48 -17.62 4.15
C GLY A 51 -0.72 -16.96 3.46
N GLY A 52 -0.97 -15.68 3.76
CA GLY A 52 -2.04 -14.88 3.20
C GLY A 52 -1.57 -13.99 2.06
N ASN A 53 -2.47 -13.11 1.62
CA ASN A 53 -2.22 -12.13 0.57
C ASN A 53 -2.60 -10.73 1.07
N ILE A 54 -1.86 -9.71 0.62
CA ILE A 54 -2.16 -8.30 0.88
C ILE A 54 -2.26 -7.54 -0.44
N GLN A 55 -3.32 -6.76 -0.60
CA GLN A 55 -3.56 -5.90 -1.74
C GLN A 55 -3.76 -4.46 -1.28
N VAL A 56 -3.42 -3.53 -2.16
CA VAL A 56 -3.60 -2.09 -1.92
C VAL A 56 -4.33 -1.48 -3.11
N ASP A 57 -5.39 -0.76 -2.78
CA ASP A 57 -6.23 -0.04 -3.74
C ASP A 57 -6.47 1.39 -3.24
N ASN A 58 -6.94 2.26 -4.12
CA ASN A 58 -7.39 3.60 -3.71
C ASN A 58 -8.87 3.56 -3.32
N THR A 59 -9.25 4.36 -2.32
CA THR A 59 -10.67 4.62 -2.07
C THR A 59 -11.18 5.71 -3.02
N PRO A 60 -12.49 5.72 -3.34
CA PRO A 60 -13.11 6.79 -4.13
C PRO A 60 -12.83 8.20 -3.55
N ASP A 61 -12.69 8.29 -2.22
CA ASP A 61 -12.45 9.52 -1.48
C ASP A 61 -10.95 9.88 -1.32
N SER A 62 -10.06 9.33 -2.15
CA SER A 62 -8.62 9.66 -2.20
C SER A 62 -7.78 9.14 -1.02
N GLY A 63 -8.19 8.05 -0.37
CA GLY A 63 -7.39 7.32 0.64
C GLY A 63 -6.75 6.05 0.09
N ALA A 64 -6.00 5.35 0.95
CA ALA A 64 -5.51 4.00 0.67
C ALA A 64 -6.42 2.96 1.35
N CYS A 65 -6.80 1.93 0.60
CA CYS A 65 -7.49 0.75 1.09
C CYS A 65 -6.52 -0.42 1.08
N PHE A 66 -6.36 -1.11 2.22
CA PHE A 66 -5.54 -2.32 2.30
C PHE A 66 -6.46 -3.51 2.56
N THR A 67 -6.44 -4.48 1.66
CA THR A 67 -7.21 -5.71 1.76
C THR A 67 -6.26 -6.84 2.14
N LEU A 68 -6.49 -7.47 3.30
CA LEU A 68 -5.74 -8.64 3.74
C LEU A 68 -6.63 -9.87 3.60
N LEU A 69 -6.16 -10.85 2.82
CA LEU A 69 -6.77 -12.17 2.69
C LEU A 69 -5.91 -13.16 3.46
N LEU A 70 -6.42 -13.67 4.59
CA LEU A 70 -5.69 -14.63 5.42
C LEU A 70 -6.40 -15.99 5.35
N PRO A 71 -5.64 -17.11 5.35
CA PRO A 71 -6.24 -18.43 5.55
C PRO A 71 -6.82 -18.53 6.97
N LEU A 72 -7.88 -19.33 7.12
CA LEU A 72 -8.49 -19.59 8.44
C LEU A 72 -7.53 -20.32 9.38
N ASP A 73 -6.68 -21.18 8.83
CA ASP A 73 -5.58 -21.84 9.52
C ASP A 73 -4.26 -21.34 8.94
N ALA A 74 -3.47 -20.64 9.76
CA ALA A 74 -2.13 -20.22 9.36
C ALA A 74 -1.20 -21.44 9.31
N PRO A 75 -0.25 -21.50 8.34
CA PRO A 75 0.77 -22.53 8.32
C PRO A 75 1.59 -22.50 9.62
N SER A 76 1.79 -23.68 10.21
CA SER A 76 2.53 -23.90 11.47
C SER A 76 4.05 -23.86 11.30
#